data_AF-A0A8C4TFU3-F1
#
_entry.id   AF-A0A8C4TFU3-F1
#
_cell.length_a   1.000
_cell.length_b   1.000
_cell.length_c   1.000
_cell.angle_alpha   90.00
_cell.angle_beta   90.00
_cell.angle_gamma   90.00
#
_symmetry.space_group_name_H-M   'P 1'
#
loop_
_entity.id
_entity.type
_entity.pdbx_description
1 polymer ?
#
loop_
_entity_poly.entity_id
_entity_poly.type
_entity_poly.pdbx_seq_one_letter_code
_entity_poly.pdbx_strand_id
1 'polypeptide(L)'
;MDNLASKGKVSKKPGDIKGKKSKQVSQKYTAARLHEKGVLLEIEDLQSSQFKNVIFEISPADEVGDFEVKAKFMGVQIETLILHYQDLLQLQYEGVAVMKLFDRATVNVNLLIFLLNKKFYEK
;
A
#
# COMPACT_ATOMS: atom_id res chain seq x y z
N MET A 1 60.71 6.71 -23.69
CA MET A 1 60.02 6.57 -24.99
C MET A 1 59.20 5.28 -24.91
N ASP A 2 57.90 5.47 -24.72
CA ASP A 2 56.81 4.64 -25.26
C ASP A 2 56.53 3.23 -24.68
N ASN A 3 55.78 3.22 -23.58
CA ASN A 3 54.38 2.80 -23.50
C ASN A 3 53.80 2.03 -24.73
N LEU A 4 53.19 0.85 -24.54
CA LEU A 4 51.75 0.62 -24.79
C LEU A 4 51.28 -0.83 -24.48
N ALA A 5 49.99 -0.93 -24.20
CA ALA A 5 49.24 -2.01 -23.54
C ALA A 5 48.76 -3.17 -24.43
N SER A 6 48.44 -4.32 -23.80
CA SER A 6 47.29 -5.18 -24.16
C SER A 6 46.93 -6.09 -22.96
N LYS A 7 45.78 -5.86 -22.30
CA LYS A 7 44.45 -6.50 -22.46
C LYS A 7 44.29 -7.92 -21.86
N GLY A 8 43.35 -8.03 -20.91
CA GLY A 8 42.58 -9.24 -20.54
C GLY A 8 43.02 -9.86 -19.21
N LYS A 9 42.19 -10.18 -18.21
CA LYS A 9 40.74 -10.33 -18.08
C LYS A 9 40.35 -9.99 -16.63
N VAL A 10 39.40 -9.08 -16.40
CA VAL A 10 38.72 -8.96 -15.10
C VAL A 10 37.45 -9.79 -15.17
N SER A 11 37.45 -10.93 -14.47
CA SER A 11 36.29 -11.79 -14.27
C SER A 11 35.24 -11.06 -13.42
N LYS A 12 34.29 -10.39 -14.05
CA LYS A 12 33.08 -9.90 -13.37
C LYS A 12 32.13 -11.09 -13.16
N LYS A 13 31.96 -11.49 -11.89
CA LYS A 13 30.84 -12.33 -11.44
C LYS A 13 29.52 -11.63 -11.80
N PRO A 14 28.48 -12.35 -12.28
CA PRO A 14 27.15 -11.78 -12.44
C PRO A 14 26.49 -11.68 -11.06
N GLY A 15 26.64 -10.52 -10.43
CA GLY A 15 25.91 -10.14 -9.22
C GLY A 15 24.72 -9.25 -9.59
N ASP A 16 23.53 -9.77 -9.34
CA ASP A 16 22.31 -9.04 -8.98
C ASP A 16 21.98 -7.78 -9.79
N ILE A 17 21.40 -7.97 -10.98
CA ILE A 17 20.47 -6.97 -11.51
C ILE A 17 19.16 -7.12 -10.72
N LYS A 18 19.17 -6.67 -9.46
CA LYS A 18 17.94 -6.27 -8.78
C LYS A 18 17.52 -4.96 -9.45
N GLY A 19 16.85 -5.10 -10.58
CA GLY A 19 16.34 -3.99 -11.37
C GLY A 19 15.66 -2.97 -10.45
N LYS A 20 16.03 -1.71 -10.63
CA LYS A 20 15.48 -0.54 -9.93
C LYS A 20 13.98 -0.75 -9.67
N LYS A 21 13.59 -1.10 -8.45
CA LYS A 21 12.22 -0.84 -7.97
C LYS A 21 12.09 0.68 -8.10
N SER A 22 11.39 1.14 -9.13
CA SER A 22 10.86 2.51 -9.15
C SER A 22 10.27 2.74 -7.77
N LYS A 23 10.54 3.89 -7.14
CA LYS A 23 9.98 4.21 -5.81
C LYS A 23 8.47 3.96 -5.88
N GLN A 24 8.00 2.81 -5.40
CA GLN A 24 6.58 2.53 -5.21
C GLN A 24 6.17 3.55 -4.16
N VAL A 25 5.50 4.61 -4.60
CA VAL A 25 5.16 5.73 -3.73
C VAL A 25 4.05 5.26 -2.82
N SER A 26 4.39 4.90 -1.58
CA SER A 26 3.38 4.61 -0.56
C SER A 26 2.55 5.86 -0.29
N GLN A 27 1.24 5.66 -0.13
CA GLN A 27 0.30 6.71 0.21
C GLN A 27 -0.06 6.59 1.69
N LYS A 28 0.10 7.68 2.43
CA LYS A 28 -0.18 7.74 3.87
C LYS A 28 -1.43 8.56 4.12
N TYR A 29 -2.35 8.00 4.89
CA TYR A 29 -3.59 8.65 5.31
C TYR A 29 -3.78 8.49 6.80
N THR A 30 -4.15 9.57 7.49
CA THR A 30 -4.67 9.43 8.85
C THR A 30 -6.06 8.79 8.78
N ALA A 31 -6.42 7.99 9.80
CA ALA A 31 -7.77 7.45 9.90
C ALA A 31 -8.82 8.58 9.91
N ALA A 32 -8.50 9.71 10.55
CA ALA A 32 -9.37 10.89 10.57
C ALA A 32 -9.70 11.36 9.15
N ARG A 33 -8.71 11.44 8.26
CA ARG A 33 -8.91 11.87 6.87
C ARG A 33 -9.67 10.86 6.03
N LEU A 34 -9.46 9.56 6.27
CA LEU A 34 -10.26 8.53 5.59
C LEU A 34 -11.72 8.57 6.07
N HIS A 35 -11.93 8.86 7.35
CA HIS A 35 -13.26 8.99 7.95
C HIS A 35 -14.02 10.22 7.42
N GLU A 36 -13.37 11.38 7.34
CA GLU A 36 -13.93 12.58 6.70
C GLU A 36 -14.35 12.35 5.23
N LYS A 37 -13.64 11.45 4.52
CA LYS A 37 -13.95 11.06 3.15
C LYS A 37 -15.00 9.96 3.03
N GLY A 38 -15.45 9.39 4.15
CA GLY A 38 -16.35 8.23 4.19
C GLY A 38 -15.71 6.90 3.77
N VAL A 39 -14.40 6.87 3.50
CA VAL A 39 -13.69 5.63 3.17
C VAL A 39 -13.60 4.73 4.40
N LEU A 40 -13.28 5.32 5.56
CA LEU A 40 -13.31 4.65 6.85
C LEU A 40 -14.62 5.02 7.56
N LEU A 41 -15.31 4.04 8.13
CA LEU A 41 -16.54 4.27 8.90
C LEU A 41 -16.25 4.26 10.40
N GLU A 42 -15.53 3.25 10.87
CA GLU A 42 -15.21 3.08 12.28
C GLU A 42 -13.98 2.22 12.47
N ILE A 43 -13.41 2.26 13.67
CA ILE A 43 -12.38 1.33 14.14
C ILE A 43 -12.86 0.81 15.49
N GLU A 44 -12.99 -0.51 15.62
CA GLU A 44 -13.41 -1.19 16.83
C GLU A 44 -12.52 -0.78 18.03
N ASP A 45 -13.16 -0.55 19.18
CA ASP A 45 -12.55 -0.07 20.43
C ASP A 45 -11.78 1.26 20.36
N LEU A 46 -11.95 2.05 19.29
CA LEU A 46 -11.27 3.33 19.13
C LEU A 46 -12.26 4.46 18.88
N GLN A 47 -12.18 5.51 19.71
CA GLN A 47 -13.04 6.69 19.52
C GLN A 47 -12.57 7.54 18.33
N SER A 48 -13.50 8.19 17.63
CA SER A 48 -13.18 9.05 16.47
C SER A 48 -12.19 10.18 16.80
N SER A 49 -12.18 10.66 18.06
CA SER A 49 -11.20 11.65 18.56
C SER A 49 -9.75 11.16 18.51
N GLN A 50 -9.55 9.84 18.54
CA GLN A 50 -8.26 9.17 18.51
C GLN A 50 -7.81 8.81 17.08
N PHE A 51 -8.66 8.97 16.07
CA PHE A 51 -8.34 8.62 14.68
C PHE A 51 -7.15 9.41 14.10
N LYS A 52 -6.86 10.59 14.65
CA LYS A 52 -5.65 11.37 14.30
C LYS A 52 -4.34 10.64 14.62
N ASN A 53 -4.37 9.68 15.54
CA ASN A 53 -3.21 8.89 15.98
C ASN A 53 -3.01 7.61 15.15
N VAL A 54 -3.97 7.26 14.30
CA VAL A 54 -3.89 6.10 13.39
C VAL A 54 -3.49 6.56 12.00
N ILE A 55 -2.50 5.90 11.41
CA ILE A 55 -2.05 6.13 10.04
C ILE A 55 -2.14 4.81 9.28
N PHE A 56 -2.84 4.83 8.15
CA PHE A 56 -2.80 3.77 7.16
C PHE A 56 -1.80 4.14 6.07
N GLU A 57 -0.85 3.23 5.82
CA GLU A 57 0.11 3.33 4.74
C GLU A 57 -0.22 2.26 3.70
N ILE A 58 -0.55 2.68 2.49
CA ILE A 58 -0.93 1.82 1.38
C ILE A 58 0.18 1.88 0.34
N SER A 59 0.72 0.75 -0.06
CA SER A 59 1.69 0.63 -1.15
C SER A 59 1.32 -0.53 -2.07
N PRO A 60 1.66 -0.48 -3.37
CA PRO A 60 1.47 -1.65 -4.21
C PRO A 60 2.41 -2.77 -3.74
N ALA A 61 1.94 -4.01 -3.82
CA ALA A 61 2.70 -5.20 -3.44
C ALA A 61 3.52 -5.71 -4.64
N ASP A 62 4.04 -6.94 -4.56
CA ASP A 62 4.80 -7.56 -5.65
C ASP A 62 3.89 -8.01 -6.80
N GLU A 63 2.64 -8.43 -6.53
CA GLU A 63 1.65 -8.81 -7.56
C GLU A 63 0.81 -7.62 -8.03
N VAL A 64 0.49 -7.61 -9.34
CA VAL A 64 -0.32 -6.54 -9.93
C VAL A 64 -1.76 -6.67 -9.45
N GLY A 65 -2.27 -5.61 -8.82
CA GLY A 65 -3.60 -5.63 -8.19
C GLY A 65 -3.54 -5.86 -6.68
N ASP A 66 -2.38 -6.22 -6.13
CA ASP A 66 -2.23 -6.38 -4.71
C ASP A 66 -1.66 -5.13 -4.05
N PHE A 67 -2.17 -4.83 -2.87
CA PHE A 67 -1.74 -3.70 -2.06
C PHE A 67 -1.34 -4.17 -0.67
N GLU A 68 -0.15 -3.77 -0.22
CA GLU A 68 0.22 -3.88 1.18
C GLU A 68 -0.37 -2.70 1.94
N VAL A 69 -1.20 -2.99 2.94
CA VAL A 69 -1.79 -1.99 3.84
C VAL A 69 -1.19 -2.17 5.22
N LYS A 70 -0.53 -1.13 5.73
CA LYS A 70 0.06 -1.07 7.07
C LYS A 70 -0.74 -0.12 7.95
N ALA A 71 -1.13 -0.58 9.13
CA ALA A 71 -1.73 0.26 10.16
C ALA A 71 -0.68 0.64 11.20
N LYS A 72 -0.54 1.93 11.48
CA LYS A 72 0.34 2.49 12.50
C LYS A 72 -0.47 3.25 13.54
N PHE A 73 -0.29 2.94 14.81
CA PHE A 73 -0.87 3.68 15.92
C PHE A 73 0.25 4.41 16.69
N MET A 74 0.14 5.73 16.80
CA MET A 74 1.14 6.57 17.47
C MET A 74 2.58 6.34 16.95
N GLY A 75 2.72 6.08 15.65
CA GLY A 75 4.00 5.84 14.99
C GLY A 75 4.50 4.38 15.02
N VAL A 76 3.87 3.51 15.82
CA VAL A 76 4.21 2.08 15.88
C VAL A 76 3.34 1.31 14.90
N GLN A 77 3.95 0.48 14.05
CA GLN A 77 3.20 -0.41 13.15
C GLN A 77 2.58 -1.54 13.99
N ILE A 78 1.25 -1.65 13.91
CA ILE A 78 0.49 -2.64 14.69
C ILE A 78 0.17 -3.84 13.80
N GLU A 79 -0.26 -3.58 12.56
CA GLU A 79 -0.70 -4.64 11.65
C GLU A 79 -0.28 -4.35 10.20
N THR A 80 -0.19 -5.43 9.42
CA THR A 80 0.01 -5.41 7.97
C THR A 80 -0.93 -6.45 7.37
N LEU A 81 -1.61 -6.10 6.29
CA LEU A 81 -2.36 -7.05 5.48
C LEU A 81 -2.07 -6.84 4.00
N ILE A 82 -2.29 -7.88 3.21
CA ILE A 82 -2.34 -7.81 1.75
C ILE A 82 -3.81 -7.68 1.36
N LEU A 83 -4.10 -6.69 0.53
CA LEU A 83 -5.41 -6.41 -0.02
C LEU A 83 -5.41 -6.72 -1.50
N HIS A 84 -6.17 -7.73 -1.89
CA HIS A 84 -6.35 -8.11 -3.29
C HIS A 84 -7.44 -7.23 -3.91
N TYR A 85 -7.10 -6.50 -4.97
CA TYR A 85 -8.07 -5.64 -5.65
C TYR A 85 -9.21 -6.43 -6.29
N GLN A 86 -8.98 -7.69 -6.68
CA GLN A 86 -10.02 -8.58 -7.19
C GLN A 86 -11.11 -8.85 -6.14
N ASP A 87 -10.73 -9.06 -4.87
CA ASP A 87 -11.69 -9.29 -3.79
C ASP A 87 -12.59 -8.07 -3.57
N LEU A 88 -12.03 -6.85 -3.71
CA LEU A 88 -12.83 -5.62 -3.64
C LEU A 88 -13.87 -5.55 -4.75
N LEU A 89 -13.50 -5.92 -5.98
CA LEU A 89 -14.42 -5.94 -7.12
C LEU A 89 -15.51 -7.00 -6.93
N GLN A 90 -15.15 -8.17 -6.38
CA GLN A 90 -16.11 -9.23 -6.06
C GLN A 90 -17.13 -8.74 -5.02
N LEU A 91 -16.67 -8.14 -3.92
CA LEU A 91 -17.54 -7.55 -2.90
C LEU A 91 -18.49 -6.49 -3.49
N GLN A 92 -17.98 -5.63 -4.37
CA GLN A 92 -18.80 -4.66 -5.07
C GLN A 92 -19.86 -5.32 -5.96
N TYR A 93 -19.50 -6.36 -6.71
CA TYR A 93 -20.42 -7.10 -7.57
C TYR A 93 -21.54 -7.78 -6.77
N GLU A 94 -21.21 -8.35 -5.62
CA GLU A 94 -22.16 -8.96 -4.68
C GLU A 94 -23.04 -7.93 -3.95
N GLY A 95 -22.78 -6.64 -4.11
CA GLY A 95 -23.50 -5.56 -3.45
C GLY A 95 -23.09 -5.36 -1.99
N VAL A 96 -21.94 -5.91 -1.57
CA VAL A 96 -21.38 -5.70 -0.23
C VAL A 96 -20.77 -4.31 -0.16
N ALA A 97 -21.43 -3.41 0.58
CA ALA A 97 -21.03 -2.00 0.66
C ALA A 97 -19.84 -1.75 1.59
N VAL A 98 -19.60 -2.63 2.57
CA VAL A 98 -18.62 -2.44 3.63
C VAL A 98 -17.81 -3.72 3.88
N MET A 99 -16.55 -3.56 4.28
CA MET A 99 -15.70 -4.67 4.70
C MET A 99 -14.88 -4.28 5.93
N LYS A 100 -14.32 -5.27 6.62
CA LYS A 100 -13.37 -5.04 7.72
C LYS A 100 -11.93 -5.18 7.22
N LEU A 101 -11.10 -4.18 7.51
CA LEU A 101 -9.65 -4.29 7.45
C LEU A 101 -9.13 -4.58 8.86
N PHE A 102 -8.11 -5.44 8.99
CA PHE A 102 -7.49 -5.78 10.28
C PHE A 102 -8.51 -6.33 11.31
N ASP A 103 -9.61 -6.90 10.82
CA ASP A 103 -10.79 -7.34 11.60
C ASP A 103 -11.42 -6.27 12.53
N ARG A 104 -10.99 -5.01 12.42
CA ARG A 104 -11.33 -3.91 13.34
C ARG A 104 -11.82 -2.65 12.63
N ALA A 105 -11.27 -2.34 11.46
CA ALA A 105 -11.56 -1.09 10.76
C ALA A 105 -12.60 -1.31 9.66
N THR A 106 -13.82 -0.85 9.88
CA THR A 106 -14.90 -0.95 8.88
C THR A 106 -14.70 0.13 7.80
N VAL A 107 -14.61 -0.28 6.54
CA VAL A 107 -14.39 0.61 5.39
C VAL A 107 -15.46 0.44 4.33
N ASN A 108 -15.77 1.52 3.61
CA ASN A 108 -16.67 1.48 2.46
C ASN A 108 -15.91 0.94 1.23
N VAL A 109 -16.43 -0.15 0.64
CA VAL A 109 -15.79 -0.86 -0.48
C VAL A 109 -15.65 0.05 -1.70
N ASN A 110 -16.73 0.72 -2.10
CA ASN A 110 -16.76 1.57 -3.30
C ASN A 110 -15.79 2.76 -3.18
N LEU A 111 -15.75 3.41 -2.03
CA LEU A 111 -14.87 4.56 -1.80
C LEU A 111 -13.42 4.13 -1.65
N LEU A 112 -13.15 2.94 -1.12
CA LEU A 112 -11.81 2.36 -1.11
C LEU A 112 -11.33 2.05 -2.53
N ILE A 113 -12.14 1.41 -3.37
CA ILE A 113 -11.85 1.17 -4.79
C ILE A 113 -11.53 2.49 -5.50
N PHE A 114 -12.39 3.50 -5.32
CA PHE A 114 -12.17 4.83 -5.90
C PHE A 114 -10.85 5.45 -5.44
N LEU A 115 -10.53 5.37 -4.15
CA LEU A 115 -9.28 5.88 -3.59
C LEU A 115 -8.05 5.21 -4.22
N LEU A 116 -8.09 3.87 -4.38
CA LEU A 116 -7.00 3.11 -4.99
C LEU A 116 -6.83 3.47 -6.47
N ASN A 117 -7.91 3.53 -7.23
CA ASN A 117 -7.91 3.94 -8.64
C ASN A 117 -7.27 5.31 -8.84
N LYS A 118 -7.75 6.29 -8.08
CA LYS A 118 -7.24 7.66 -8.11
C LYS A 118 -5.76 7.79 -7.74
N LYS A 119 -5.21 6.85 -6.98
CA LYS A 119 -3.86 6.98 -6.40
C LYS A 119 -2.80 6.12 -7.05
N PHE A 120 -3.21 5.00 -7.63
CA PHE A 120 -2.27 4.01 -8.15
C PHE A 120 -2.52 3.66 -9.62
N TYR A 121 -3.69 4.00 -10.18
CA TYR A 121 -4.05 3.66 -11.56
C TYR A 121 -4.35 4.88 -12.46
N GLU A 122 -4.70 6.04 -11.91
CA GLU A 122 -4.72 7.29 -12.67
C GLU A 122 -3.27 7.69 -13.06
N LYS A 123 -2.99 7.73 -14.37
CA LYS A 123 -1.75 8.25 -14.96
C LYS A 123 -1.93 9.69 -15.42
#